data_AF-A0A0N9Y9J7-F1
#
_entry.id   AF-A0A0N9Y9J7-F1
#
_cell.length_a   1.000
_cell.length_b   1.000
_cell.length_c   1.000
_cell.angle_alpha   90.00
_cell.angle_beta   90.00
_cell.angle_gamma   90.00
#
_symmetry.space_group_name_H-M   'P 1'
#
loop_
_entity.id
_entity.type
_entity.pdbx_description
1 polymer ?
#
loop_
_entity_poly.entity_id
_entity_poly.type
_entity_poly.pdbx_seq_one_letter_code
_entity_poly.pdbx_strand_id
1 'polypeptide(L)'
;MEWTAEMREAARIRSTGRKIPSRFGAENPFYQREHSAEQRAKWSAARKGTNVGANNPNYGKFGADHPSFGHVMSEEAKAKLSEMRKGSGNPNFGRTASDETRAKMSAVRKGRPMPSSRRSAHTRYHTNKGVYKDTCQHCRDDQSTPPRPLD
;
A
#
# COMPACT_ATOMS: atom_id res chain seq x y z
N MET A 1 19.71 28.12 13.66
CA MET A 1 19.60 27.97 15.12
C MET A 1 19.56 26.49 15.44
N GLU A 2 20.66 25.96 15.96
CA GLU A 2 20.73 24.54 16.36
C GLU A 2 20.16 24.37 17.76
N TRP A 3 19.31 23.37 17.95
CA TRP A 3 18.73 23.07 19.26
C TRP A 3 19.79 22.44 20.18
N THR A 4 19.80 22.79 21.47
CA THR A 4 20.66 22.10 22.44
C THR A 4 20.18 20.66 22.66
N ALA A 5 21.05 19.79 23.18
CA ALA A 5 20.66 18.41 23.52
C ALA A 5 19.49 18.38 24.52
N GLU A 6 19.47 19.28 25.49
CA GLU A 6 18.39 19.44 26.46
C GLU A 6 17.07 19.87 25.80
N MET A 7 17.12 20.81 24.84
CA MET A 7 15.92 21.24 24.11
C MET A 7 15.34 20.10 23.26
N ARG A 8 16.20 19.29 22.61
CA ARG A 8 15.77 18.11 21.84
C ARG A 8 15.15 17.06 22.75
N GLU A 9 15.75 16.80 23.92
CA GLU A 9 15.23 15.85 24.90
C GLU A 9 13.90 16.32 25.51
N ALA A 10 13.78 17.61 25.83
CA ALA A 10 12.52 18.19 26.30
C ALA A 10 11.42 18.10 25.23
N ALA A 11 11.75 18.32 23.95
CA ALA A 11 10.79 18.10 22.86
C ALA A 11 10.43 16.61 22.67
N ARG A 12 11.38 15.70 22.82
CA ARG A 12 11.13 14.25 22.79
C ARG A 12 10.18 13.84 23.90
N ILE A 13 10.37 14.34 25.12
CA ILE A 13 9.48 14.07 26.26
C ILE A 13 8.09 14.65 26.01
N ARG A 14 7.98 15.91 25.55
CA ARG A 14 6.67 16.54 25.25
C ARG A 14 5.90 15.81 24.16
N SER A 15 6.58 15.39 23.10
CA SER A 15 5.94 14.71 21.96
C SER A 15 5.55 13.26 22.27
N THR A 16 6.39 12.52 23.00
CA THR A 16 6.16 11.08 23.23
C THR A 16 5.60 10.75 24.61
N GLY A 17 5.65 11.68 25.56
CA GLY A 17 5.31 11.45 26.97
C GLY A 17 6.28 10.52 27.72
N ARG A 18 7.29 9.95 27.05
CA ARG A 18 8.18 8.94 27.63
C ARG A 18 9.32 9.58 28.38
N LYS A 19 9.34 9.40 29.71
CA LYS A 19 10.44 9.85 30.57
C LYS A 19 11.72 9.04 30.40
N ILE A 20 11.59 7.77 30.00
CA ILE A 20 12.73 6.89 29.75
C ILE A 20 13.20 7.09 28.31
N PRO A 21 14.51 7.29 28.06
CA PRO A 21 15.04 7.41 26.71
C PRO A 21 14.84 6.09 25.95
N SER A 22 14.58 6.20 24.65
CA SER A 22 14.44 5.02 23.80
C SER A 22 15.82 4.41 23.58
N ARG A 23 15.97 3.14 23.94
CA ARG A 23 17.21 2.37 23.75
C ARG A 23 17.12 1.58 22.46
N PHE A 24 18.01 1.88 21.51
CA PHE A 24 18.05 1.23 20.20
C PHE A 24 19.33 0.41 20.03
N GLY A 25 19.29 -0.58 19.14
CA GLY A 25 20.46 -1.43 18.87
C GLY A 25 21.01 -2.07 20.15
N ALA A 26 22.33 -1.97 20.34
CA ALA A 26 23.04 -2.57 21.47
C ALA A 26 22.58 -2.07 22.85
N GLU A 27 21.99 -0.88 22.95
CA GLU A 27 21.46 -0.36 24.22
C GLU A 27 20.15 -1.04 24.63
N ASN A 28 19.46 -1.70 23.70
CA ASN A 28 18.21 -2.39 23.99
C ASN A 28 18.50 -3.64 24.85
N PRO A 29 17.86 -3.81 26.02
CA PRO A 29 18.08 -4.97 26.89
C PRO A 29 17.80 -6.33 26.24
N PHE A 30 17.03 -6.34 25.15
CA PHE A 30 16.68 -7.51 24.38
C PHE A 30 17.48 -7.64 23.06
N TYR A 31 18.52 -6.83 22.87
CA TYR A 31 19.37 -6.90 21.67
C TYR A 31 20.09 -8.25 21.58
N GLN A 32 20.09 -8.85 20.38
CA GLN A 32 20.62 -10.21 20.12
C GLN A 32 20.02 -11.33 20.99
N ARG A 33 18.88 -11.09 21.64
CA ARG A 33 18.14 -12.11 22.38
C ARG A 33 16.94 -12.56 21.57
N GLU A 34 16.54 -13.81 21.81
CA GLU A 34 15.35 -14.39 21.20
C GLU A 34 14.38 -14.87 22.28
N HIS A 35 13.08 -14.82 21.97
CA HIS A 35 12.06 -15.38 22.85
C HIS A 35 12.03 -16.90 22.71
N SER A 36 11.89 -17.61 23.83
CA SER A 36 11.74 -19.06 23.85
C SER A 36 10.55 -19.50 22.99
N ALA A 37 10.62 -20.72 22.45
CA ALA A 37 9.53 -21.29 21.68
C ALA A 37 8.22 -21.33 22.49
N GLU A 38 8.32 -21.67 23.77
CA GLU A 38 7.19 -21.68 24.71
C GLU A 38 6.54 -20.29 24.87
N GLN A 39 7.34 -19.24 25.05
CA GLN A 39 6.82 -17.88 25.17
C GLN A 39 6.14 -17.42 23.88
N ARG A 40 6.72 -17.75 22.72
CA ARG A 40 6.11 -17.46 21.41
C ARG A 40 4.79 -18.21 21.23
N ALA A 41 4.73 -19.47 21.64
CA ALA A 41 3.51 -20.28 21.60
C ALA A 41 2.42 -19.69 22.52
N LYS A 42 2.77 -19.29 23.75
CA LYS A 42 1.86 -18.63 24.69
C LYS A 42 1.23 -17.36 24.08
N TRP A 43 2.04 -16.49 23.48
CA TRP A 43 1.52 -15.29 22.84
C TRP A 43 0.70 -15.58 21.59
N SER A 44 1.08 -16.58 20.79
CA SER A 44 0.31 -17.00 19.64
C SER A 44 -1.09 -17.47 20.07
N ALA A 45 -1.16 -18.31 21.10
CA ALA A 45 -2.42 -18.77 21.68
C ALA A 45 -3.25 -17.60 22.22
N ALA A 46 -2.63 -16.71 23.00
CA ALA A 46 -3.33 -15.57 23.61
C ALA A 46 -3.88 -14.55 22.59
N ARG A 47 -3.17 -14.35 21.47
CA ARG A 47 -3.60 -13.41 20.40
C ARG A 47 -4.52 -14.05 19.38
N LYS A 48 -4.64 -15.38 19.36
CA LYS A 48 -5.49 -16.06 18.39
C LYS A 48 -6.94 -15.62 18.60
N GLY A 49 -7.56 -15.10 17.54
CA GLY A 49 -8.94 -14.63 17.57
C GLY A 49 -9.14 -13.18 18.01
N THR A 50 -8.08 -12.46 18.41
CA THR A 50 -8.20 -11.02 18.72
C THR A 50 -8.52 -10.25 17.45
N ASN A 51 -9.53 -9.36 17.50
CA ASN A 51 -9.98 -8.55 16.37
C ASN A 51 -10.33 -9.39 15.12
N VAL A 52 -11.01 -10.53 15.31
CA VAL A 52 -11.53 -11.36 14.21
C VAL A 52 -13.06 -11.24 14.14
N GLY A 53 -13.60 -11.19 12.92
CA GLY A 53 -15.04 -11.08 12.70
C GLY A 53 -15.62 -9.86 13.41
N ALA A 54 -16.81 -10.01 14.00
CA ALA A 54 -17.52 -8.95 14.73
C ALA A 54 -16.73 -8.33 15.90
N ASN A 55 -15.70 -9.02 16.42
CA ASN A 55 -14.85 -8.48 17.48
C ASN A 55 -13.85 -7.44 16.97
N ASN A 56 -13.64 -7.32 15.66
CA ASN A 56 -12.84 -6.23 15.09
C ASN A 56 -13.69 -4.95 15.10
N PRO A 57 -13.22 -3.84 15.73
CA PRO A 57 -13.94 -2.57 15.74
C PRO A 57 -14.25 -1.98 14.36
N ASN A 58 -13.57 -2.45 13.33
CA ASN A 58 -13.76 -2.07 11.94
C ASN A 58 -14.53 -3.11 11.11
N TYR A 59 -14.99 -4.21 11.73
CA TYR A 59 -15.78 -5.22 11.03
C TYR A 59 -17.12 -4.64 10.57
N GLY A 60 -17.47 -4.92 9.32
CA GLY A 60 -18.71 -4.44 8.72
C GLY A 60 -18.75 -2.94 8.41
N LYS A 61 -17.71 -2.17 8.77
CA LYS A 61 -17.61 -0.75 8.42
C LYS A 61 -17.07 -0.62 7.00
N PHE A 62 -17.87 -0.06 6.11
CA PHE A 62 -17.53 0.20 4.71
C PHE A 62 -17.91 1.63 4.35
N GLY A 63 -17.36 2.13 3.24
CA GLY A 63 -17.65 3.50 2.81
C GLY A 63 -17.38 4.50 3.94
N ALA A 64 -18.26 5.50 4.06
CA ALA A 64 -18.15 6.57 5.06
C ALA A 64 -18.06 6.10 6.52
N ASP A 65 -18.53 4.89 6.84
CA ASP A 65 -18.48 4.35 8.20
C ASP A 65 -17.08 3.86 8.59
N HIS A 66 -16.21 3.59 7.62
CA HIS A 66 -14.84 3.16 7.90
C HIS A 66 -13.98 4.35 8.35
N PRO A 67 -13.22 4.25 9.47
CA PRO A 67 -12.44 5.38 10.00
C PRO A 67 -11.43 6.00 9.03
N SER A 68 -10.98 5.25 8.04
CA SER A 68 -10.03 5.71 7.01
C SER A 68 -10.71 6.07 5.68
N PHE A 69 -12.04 6.13 5.62
CA PHE A 69 -12.72 6.52 4.39
C PHE A 69 -12.40 7.95 3.99
N GLY A 70 -12.16 8.17 2.70
CA GLY A 70 -11.72 9.47 2.18
C GLY A 70 -10.27 9.83 2.52
N HIS A 71 -9.53 9.02 3.28
CA HIS A 71 -8.11 9.27 3.53
C HIS A 71 -7.30 9.00 2.24
N VAL A 72 -6.73 10.05 1.67
CA VAL A 72 -5.88 9.99 0.47
C VAL A 72 -4.47 10.47 0.82
N MET A 73 -3.45 9.74 0.35
CA MET A 73 -2.05 10.19 0.49
C MET A 73 -1.82 11.47 -0.33
N SER A 74 -1.02 12.39 0.21
CA SER A 74 -0.54 13.54 -0.56
C SER A 74 0.30 13.09 -1.75
N GLU A 75 0.35 13.93 -2.80
CA GLU A 75 1.16 13.64 -3.99
C GLU A 75 2.65 13.49 -3.66
N GLU A 76 3.16 14.29 -2.73
CA GLU A 76 4.54 14.16 -2.23
C GLU A 76 4.80 12.78 -1.59
N ALA A 77 3.88 12.30 -0.74
CA ALA A 77 4.02 11.01 -0.08
C ALA A 77 3.94 9.85 -1.09
N LYS A 78 3.06 9.96 -2.10
CA LYS A 78 2.97 8.98 -3.20
C LYS A 78 4.26 8.95 -4.01
N ALA A 79 4.82 10.11 -4.36
CA ALA A 79 6.06 10.23 -5.11
C ALA A 79 7.23 9.61 -4.34
N LYS A 80 7.38 9.95 -3.05
CA LYS A 80 8.41 9.37 -2.18
C LYS A 80 8.32 7.85 -2.10
N LEU A 81 7.11 7.31 -1.93
CA LEU A 81 6.89 5.87 -1.87
C LEU A 81 7.21 5.17 -3.20
N SER A 82 6.88 5.82 -4.32
CA SER A 82 7.19 5.34 -5.67
C SER A 82 8.70 5.23 -5.89
N GLU A 83 9.45 6.30 -5.58
CA GLU A 83 10.90 6.33 -5.72
C GLU A 83 11.58 5.25 -4.86
N MET A 84 11.14 5.09 -3.60
CA MET A 84 11.67 4.04 -2.71
C MET A 84 11.48 2.62 -3.23
N ARG A 85 10.49 2.37 -4.10
CA ARG A 85 10.14 1.03 -4.60
C ARG A 85 10.52 0.80 -6.06
N LYS A 86 11.26 1.73 -6.67
CA LYS A 86 11.72 1.59 -8.06
C LYS A 86 13.05 0.85 -8.12
N GLY A 87 13.31 0.18 -9.25
CA GLY A 87 14.58 -0.53 -9.48
C GLY A 87 14.88 -1.55 -8.39
N SER A 88 16.10 -1.51 -7.84
CA SER A 88 16.56 -2.38 -6.75
C SER A 88 15.81 -2.22 -5.44
N GLY A 89 15.10 -1.10 -5.23
CA GLY A 89 14.22 -0.90 -4.08
C GLY A 89 12.93 -1.72 -4.16
N ASN A 90 12.58 -2.25 -5.33
CA ASN A 90 11.44 -3.14 -5.47
C ASN A 90 11.76 -4.49 -4.78
N PRO A 91 10.94 -4.97 -3.83
CA PRO A 91 11.15 -6.27 -3.18
C PRO A 91 11.20 -7.48 -4.13
N ASN A 92 10.69 -7.32 -5.35
CA ASN A 92 10.73 -8.33 -6.41
C ASN A 92 11.77 -8.04 -7.50
N PHE A 93 12.65 -7.05 -7.31
CA PHE A 93 13.73 -6.77 -8.26
C PHE A 93 14.63 -8.00 -8.42
N GLY A 94 14.89 -8.41 -9.66
CA GLY A 94 15.70 -9.58 -9.99
C GLY A 94 15.06 -10.94 -9.65
N ARG A 95 13.83 -10.98 -9.11
CA ARG A 95 13.13 -12.23 -8.78
C ARG A 95 12.23 -12.66 -9.94
N THR A 96 12.23 -13.95 -10.25
CA THR A 96 11.32 -14.57 -11.21
C THR A 96 10.28 -15.42 -10.50
N ALA A 97 9.05 -15.46 -11.04
CA ALA A 97 8.00 -16.34 -10.51
C ALA A 97 8.32 -17.80 -10.86
N SER A 98 8.18 -18.70 -9.89
CA SER A 98 8.32 -20.16 -10.12
C SER A 98 7.26 -20.68 -11.10
N ASP A 99 7.54 -21.82 -11.73
CA ASP A 99 6.60 -22.47 -12.66
C ASP A 99 5.25 -22.79 -12.00
N GLU A 100 5.27 -23.24 -10.75
CA GLU A 100 4.06 -23.47 -9.97
C GLU A 100 3.25 -22.17 -9.79
N THR A 101 3.92 -21.06 -9.47
CA THR A 101 3.26 -19.74 -9.32
C THR A 101 2.68 -19.27 -10.65
N ARG A 102 3.41 -19.48 -11.76
CA ARG A 102 2.94 -19.16 -13.11
C ARG A 102 1.73 -20.01 -13.49
N ALA A 103 1.71 -21.29 -13.15
CA ALA A 103 0.59 -22.19 -13.38
C ALA A 103 -0.67 -21.73 -12.62
N LYS A 104 -0.54 -21.38 -11.34
CA LYS A 104 -1.65 -20.82 -10.53
C LYS A 104 -2.19 -19.53 -11.14
N MET A 105 -1.30 -18.61 -11.51
CA MET A 105 -1.65 -17.36 -12.18
C MET A 105 -2.36 -17.56 -13.53
N SER A 106 -1.99 -18.60 -14.28
CA SER A 106 -2.61 -18.97 -15.55
C SER A 106 -4.00 -19.57 -15.34
N ALA A 107 -4.15 -20.48 -14.39
CA ALA A 107 -5.43 -21.11 -14.05
C ALA A 107 -6.50 -20.07 -13.69
N VAL A 108 -6.16 -19.05 -12.88
CA VAL A 108 -7.09 -17.96 -12.51
C VAL A 108 -7.47 -17.07 -13.70
N ARG A 109 -6.58 -16.92 -14.69
CA ARG A 109 -6.83 -16.08 -15.87
C ARG A 109 -7.64 -16.80 -16.94
N LYS A 110 -7.54 -18.13 -17.02
CA LYS A 110 -8.23 -18.94 -18.01
C LYS A 110 -9.75 -18.72 -17.90
N GLY A 111 -10.41 -18.46 -19.03
CA GLY A 111 -11.85 -18.21 -19.09
C GLY A 111 -12.30 -16.79 -18.67
N ARG A 112 -11.39 -15.91 -18.21
CA ARG A 112 -11.76 -14.51 -17.97
C ARG A 112 -11.97 -13.77 -19.30
N PRO A 113 -13.10 -13.06 -19.48
CA PRO A 113 -13.36 -12.31 -20.72
C PRO A 113 -12.36 -11.17 -20.86
N MET A 114 -11.61 -11.19 -21.96
CA MET A 114 -10.72 -10.09 -22.35
C MET A 114 -11.49 -9.08 -23.20
N PRO A 115 -11.12 -7.78 -23.20
CA PRO A 115 -11.66 -6.85 -24.18
C PRO A 115 -11.45 -7.38 -25.59
N SER A 116 -12.49 -7.34 -26.41
CA SER A 116 -12.48 -7.90 -27.77
C SER A 116 -11.55 -7.15 -28.73
N SER A 117 -11.14 -5.92 -28.38
CA SER A 117 -10.22 -5.11 -29.16
C SER A 117 -9.50 -4.07 -28.30
N ARG A 118 -8.45 -3.46 -28.86
CA ARG A 118 -7.77 -2.31 -28.25
C ARG A 118 -8.71 -1.12 -28.01
N ARG A 119 -9.67 -0.89 -28.93
CA ARG A 119 -10.74 0.13 -28.76
C ARG A 119 -11.65 -0.22 -27.59
N SER A 120 -12.09 -1.47 -27.47
CA SER A 120 -12.92 -1.93 -26.34
C SER A 120 -12.20 -1.76 -25.00
N ALA A 121 -10.90 -2.09 -24.96
CA ALA A 121 -10.07 -1.84 -23.78
C ALA A 121 -9.96 -0.35 -23.48
N HIS A 122 -9.71 0.48 -24.50
CA HIS A 122 -9.65 1.94 -24.36
C HIS A 122 -10.93 2.50 -23.76
N THR A 123 -12.09 2.18 -24.33
CA THR A 123 -13.39 2.65 -23.80
C THR A 123 -13.58 2.28 -22.33
N ARG A 124 -13.25 1.03 -21.96
CA ARG A 124 -13.40 0.54 -20.58
C ARG A 124 -12.47 1.21 -19.57
N TYR A 125 -11.22 1.47 -19.94
CA TYR A 125 -10.18 1.88 -18.99
C TYR A 125 -9.83 3.37 -19.06
N HIS A 126 -10.07 4.02 -20.18
CA HIS A 126 -9.84 5.45 -20.40
C HIS A 126 -11.17 6.21 -20.41
N THR A 127 -12.00 6.03 -21.43
CA THR A 127 -13.22 6.82 -21.65
C THR A 127 -14.20 6.73 -20.47
N ASN A 128 -14.65 5.53 -20.11
CA ASN A 128 -15.63 5.33 -19.04
C ASN A 128 -15.13 5.75 -17.65
N LYS A 129 -13.81 5.92 -17.49
CA LYS A 129 -13.17 6.34 -16.24
C LYS A 129 -12.71 7.81 -16.26
N GLY A 130 -12.91 8.51 -17.37
CA GLY A 130 -12.40 9.87 -17.56
C GLY A 130 -10.86 9.97 -17.51
N VAL A 131 -10.14 8.88 -17.80
CA VAL A 131 -8.67 8.84 -17.71
C VAL A 131 -8.05 9.12 -19.07
N TYR A 132 -7.41 10.27 -19.23
CA TYR A 132 -6.60 10.59 -20.40
C TYR A 132 -5.17 10.09 -20.25
N LYS A 133 -4.60 9.55 -21.33
CA LYS A 133 -3.18 9.19 -21.40
C LYS A 133 -2.62 9.59 -22.76
N ASP A 134 -1.66 10.50 -22.77
CA ASP A 134 -0.97 11.01 -23.95
C ASP A 134 -0.30 9.92 -24.82
N THR A 135 0.19 8.86 -24.18
CA THR A 135 0.80 7.70 -24.84
C THR A 135 -0.21 6.72 -25.44
N CYS A 136 -1.52 6.92 -25.21
CA CYS A 136 -2.57 6.10 -25.82
C CYS A 136 -3.02 6.76 -27.12
N GLN A 137 -2.83 6.08 -28.27
CA GLN A 137 -3.25 6.61 -29.57
C GLN A 137 -4.74 6.99 -29.59
N HIS A 138 -5.60 6.11 -29.09
CA HIS A 138 -7.03 6.33 -29.00
C HIS A 138 -7.42 7.54 -28.13
N CYS A 139 -6.68 7.85 -27.07
CA CYS A 139 -6.91 9.08 -26.30
C CYS A 139 -6.59 10.32 -27.13
N ARG A 140 -5.50 10.29 -27.91
CA ARG A 140 -5.11 11.41 -28.78
C ARG A 140 -6.12 11.60 -29.92
N ASP A 141 -6.55 10.51 -30.54
CA ASP A 141 -7.55 10.52 -31.62
C ASP A 141 -8.88 11.13 -31.13
N ASP A 142 -9.36 10.68 -29.97
CA ASP A 142 -10.60 11.18 -29.36
C ASP A 142 -10.51 12.69 -29.01
N GLN A 143 -9.34 13.21 -28.65
CA GLN A 143 -9.12 14.65 -28.42
C GLN A 143 -9.09 15.46 -29.73
N SER A 144 -8.56 14.88 -30.80
CA SER A 144 -8.48 15.53 -32.11
C SER A 144 -9.80 15.53 -32.90
N THR A 145 -10.77 14.73 -32.47
CA THR A 145 -12.08 14.63 -33.14
C THR A 145 -13.04 15.65 -32.52
N PRO A 146 -13.49 16.70 -33.25
CA PRO A 146 -14.46 17.64 -32.72
C PRO A 146 -15.79 16.92 -32.39
N PRO A 147 -16.55 17.39 -31.37
CA PRO A 147 -17.83 16.79 -31.03
C PRO A 147 -18.74 16.77 -32.25
N ARG A 148 -19.36 15.62 -32.51
CA ARG A 148 -20.34 15.47 -33.59
C ARG A 148 -21.49 16.44 -33.28
N PRO A 149 -21.96 17.26 -34.25
CA PRO A 149 -23.12 18.11 -34.02
C PRO A 149 -24.29 17.24 -33.56
N LEU A 150 -25.02 17.73 -32.56
CA LEU A 150 -26.29 17.15 -32.16
C LEU A 150 -27.31 17.58 -33.22
N ASP A 151 -27.71 16.64 -34.07
CA ASP A 151 -28.88 16.82 -34.96
C ASP A 151 -30.16 16.96 -34.14
#